data_AF-A0A2E5CT72-F1
#
_entry.id   AF-A0A2E5CT72-F1
#
_cell.length_a   1.000
_cell.length_b   1.000
_cell.length_c   1.000
_cell.angle_alpha   90.00
_cell.angle_beta   90.00
_cell.angle_gamma   90.00
#
_symmetry.space_group_name_H-M   'P 1'
#
loop_
_entity.id
_entity.type
_entity.pdbx_description
1 polymer ?
#
loop_
_entity_poly.entity_id
_entity_poly.type
_entity_poly.pdbx_seq_one_letter_code
_entity_poly.pdbx_strand_id
1 'polypeptide(L)'
;MIKLEDFDNLSKHEEGKLLHLLECNKDELISLFENAQEVVSSQNSLYETLLKILQQGNNVREAALVGILCGKILGFEEAKDKIELDIKEKLFNAFKNNRPF
;
A
#
# COMPACT_ATOMS: atom_id res chain seq x y z
N MET A 1 2.32 -3.66 11.86
CA MET A 1 0.90 -3.85 11.53
C MET A 1 0.61 -2.96 10.34
N ILE A 2 0.18 -3.55 9.23
CA ILE A 2 -0.04 -2.82 7.96
C ILE A 2 -1.37 -2.09 8.09
N LYS A 3 -1.42 -0.83 7.64
CA LYS A 3 -2.65 -0.05 7.58
C LYS A 3 -2.93 0.25 6.12
N LEU A 4 -4.09 -0.16 5.65
CA LEU A 4 -4.61 0.26 4.34
C LEU A 4 -5.09 1.70 4.45
N GLU A 5 -4.93 2.47 3.36
CA GLU A 5 -5.60 3.78 3.25
C GLU A 5 -7.12 3.58 3.25
N ASP A 6 -7.84 4.50 3.87
CA ASP A 6 -9.31 4.51 3.82
C ASP A 6 -9.80 4.76 2.39
N PHE A 7 -10.91 4.12 2.03
CA PHE A 7 -11.56 4.26 0.72
C PHE A 7 -11.79 5.74 0.34
N ASP A 8 -12.12 6.59 1.33
CA ASP A 8 -12.38 8.02 1.14
C ASP A 8 -11.16 8.84 0.69
N ASN A 9 -9.95 8.28 0.78
CA ASN A 9 -8.73 8.94 0.32
C ASN A 9 -8.42 8.69 -1.17
N LEU A 10 -9.21 7.86 -1.87
CA LEU A 10 -9.06 7.66 -3.30
C LEU A 10 -9.54 8.90 -4.08
N SER A 11 -8.73 9.36 -5.02
CA SER A 11 -9.20 10.35 -5.99
C SER A 11 -10.25 9.73 -6.92
N LYS A 12 -11.14 10.56 -7.49
CA LYS A 12 -12.14 10.12 -8.48
C LYS A 12 -11.51 9.36 -9.67
N HIS A 13 -10.27 9.68 -10.01
CA HIS A 13 -9.54 8.99 -11.08
C HIS A 13 -9.10 7.59 -10.66
N GLU A 14 -8.59 7.44 -9.44
CA GLU A 14 -8.18 6.14 -8.89
C GLU A 14 -9.40 5.24 -8.66
N GLU A 15 -10.49 5.79 -8.10
CA GLU A 15 -11.77 5.10 -7.94
C GLU A 15 -12.27 4.55 -9.29
N GLY A 16 -12.32 5.40 -10.33
CA GLY A 16 -12.77 4.98 -11.66
C GLY A 16 -11.88 3.89 -12.29
N LYS A 17 -10.56 3.96 -12.09
CA LYS A 17 -9.63 2.91 -12.55
C LYS A 17 -9.86 1.61 -11.81
N LEU A 18 -10.09 1.64 -10.50
CA LEU A 18 -10.33 0.46 -9.69
C LEU A 18 -11.66 -0.21 -10.06
N LEU A 19 -12.73 0.57 -10.22
CA LEU A 19 -14.03 0.06 -10.68
C LEU A 19 -13.92 -0.63 -12.04
N HIS A 20 -13.20 -0.02 -12.98
CA HIS A 20 -12.96 -0.61 -14.29
C HIS A 20 -12.10 -1.87 -14.21
N LEU A 21 -10.98 -1.83 -13.47
CA LEU A 21 -10.03 -2.95 -13.40
C LEU A 21 -10.65 -4.18 -12.73
N LEU A 22 -11.44 -3.95 -11.69
CA LEU A 22 -12.08 -4.99 -10.89
C LEU A 22 -13.45 -5.38 -11.44
N GLU A 23 -13.92 -4.70 -12.49
CA GLU A 23 -15.24 -4.93 -13.10
C GLU A 23 -16.35 -4.96 -12.04
N CYS A 24 -16.36 -3.97 -11.16
CA CYS A 24 -17.30 -3.87 -10.05
C CYS A 24 -17.97 -2.50 -9.99
N ASN A 25 -19.07 -2.43 -9.25
CA ASN A 25 -19.72 -1.16 -8.93
C ASN A 25 -19.14 -0.56 -7.62
N LYS A 26 -19.55 0.67 -7.30
CA LYS A 26 -19.03 1.41 -6.14
C LYS A 26 -19.30 0.70 -4.82
N ASP A 27 -20.50 0.15 -4.65
CA ASP A 27 -20.90 -0.52 -3.42
C ASP A 27 -20.09 -1.81 -3.22
N GLU A 28 -19.89 -2.57 -4.30
CA GLU A 28 -19.00 -3.72 -4.30
C GLU A 28 -17.57 -3.32 -3.93
N LEU A 29 -17.02 -2.28 -4.55
CA LEU A 29 -15.66 -1.81 -4.27
C LEU A 29 -15.46 -1.41 -2.81
N ILE A 30 -16.47 -0.78 -2.18
CA ILE A 30 -16.45 -0.44 -0.76
C ILE A 30 -16.38 -1.72 0.08
N SER A 31 -17.23 -2.72 -0.21
CA SER A 31 -17.18 -4.01 0.48
C SER A 31 -15.84 -4.73 0.31
N LEU A 32 -15.20 -4.66 -0.86
CA LEU A 32 -13.85 -5.22 -1.06
C LEU A 32 -12.82 -4.52 -0.16
N PHE A 33 -12.94 -3.20 0.03
CA PHE A 33 -12.05 -2.42 0.91
C PHE A 33 -12.23 -2.78 2.39
N GLU A 34 -13.47 -2.92 2.84
CA GLU A 34 -13.79 -3.32 4.21
C GLU A 34 -13.26 -4.73 4.51
N ASN A 35 -13.50 -5.69 3.61
CA ASN A 35 -12.98 -7.05 3.71
C ASN A 35 -11.44 -7.05 3.74
N ALA A 36 -10.81 -6.28 2.86
CA ALA A 36 -9.36 -6.14 2.83
C ALA A 36 -8.81 -5.56 4.15
N GLN A 37 -9.47 -4.55 4.72
CA GLN A 37 -9.10 -3.97 6.01
C GLN A 37 -9.20 -4.98 7.16
N GLU A 38 -10.25 -5.79 7.22
CA GLU A 38 -10.38 -6.85 8.23
C GLU A 38 -9.26 -7.89 8.10
N VAL A 39 -8.97 -8.35 6.89
CA VAL A 39 -7.90 -9.33 6.66
C VAL A 39 -6.54 -8.75 7.06
N VAL A 40 -6.22 -7.53 6.62
CA VAL A 40 -4.96 -6.85 6.96
C VAL A 40 -4.84 -6.60 8.47
N SER A 41 -5.93 -6.23 9.14
CA SER A 41 -5.93 -5.98 10.59
C SER A 41 -5.71 -7.27 11.41
N SER A 42 -6.08 -8.42 10.85
CA SER A 42 -5.97 -9.73 11.49
C SER A 42 -4.65 -10.49 11.20
N GLN A 43 -3.75 -9.93 10.40
CA GLN A 43 -2.55 -10.62 9.90
C GLN A 43 -1.29 -9.76 10.07
N ASN A 44 -0.17 -10.40 10.39
CA ASN A 44 1.11 -9.70 10.59
C ASN A 44 1.92 -9.56 9.28
N SER A 45 1.56 -10.31 8.25
CA SER A 45 2.31 -10.46 7.01
C SER A 45 1.41 -10.26 5.79
N LEU A 46 1.90 -9.52 4.78
CA LEU A 46 1.26 -9.37 3.47
C LEU A 46 1.03 -10.70 2.78
N TYR A 47 1.99 -11.61 2.93
CA TYR A 47 1.91 -12.92 2.32
C TYR A 47 0.72 -13.70 2.89
N GLU A 48 0.55 -13.67 4.21
CA GLU A 48 -0.58 -14.35 4.87
C GLU A 48 -1.92 -13.68 4.51
N THR A 49 -1.94 -12.34 4.40
CA THR A 49 -3.11 -11.56 3.97
C THR A 49 -3.57 -11.99 2.57
N LEU A 50 -2.65 -12.03 1.60
CA LEU A 50 -2.95 -12.45 0.23
C LEU A 50 -3.37 -13.92 0.17
N LEU A 51 -2.70 -14.78 0.94
CA LEU A 51 -3.03 -16.22 1.00
C LEU A 51 -4.45 -16.46 1.52
N LYS A 52 -4.88 -15.72 2.54
CA LYS A 52 -6.20 -15.87 3.16
C LYS A 52 -7.32 -15.44 2.22
N ILE A 53 -7.14 -14.33 1.50
CA ILE A 53 -8.10 -13.86 0.48
C ILE A 53 -8.24 -14.91 -0.63
N LEU A 54 -7.12 -15.45 -1.11
CA LEU A 54 -7.12 -16.51 -2.12
C LEU A 54 -7.74 -17.83 -1.58
N GLN A 55 -7.53 -18.16 -0.30
CA GLN A 55 -8.07 -19.38 0.34
C GLN A 55 -9.56 -19.28 0.69
N GLN A 56 -10.09 -18.09 0.96
CA GLN A 56 -11.51 -17.88 1.24
C GLN A 56 -12.40 -18.07 0.00
N GLY A 57 -11.80 -18.38 -1.16
CA GLY A 57 -12.53 -18.47 -2.43
C GLY A 57 -12.99 -17.10 -2.94
N ASN A 58 -12.48 -16.01 -2.33
CA ASN A 58 -12.78 -14.67 -2.76
C ASN A 58 -12.22 -14.43 -4.16
N ASN A 59 -12.95 -13.62 -4.91
CA ASN A 59 -12.73 -13.38 -6.31
C ASN A 59 -11.32 -12.81 -6.52
N VAL A 60 -10.62 -13.21 -7.59
CA VAL A 60 -9.26 -12.74 -7.96
C VAL A 60 -9.13 -11.21 -7.88
N ARG A 61 -10.25 -10.51 -8.06
CA ARG A 61 -10.47 -9.07 -7.88
C ARG A 61 -10.06 -8.55 -6.49
N GLU A 62 -10.44 -9.21 -5.40
CA GLU A 62 -10.04 -8.79 -4.05
C GLU A 62 -8.54 -8.97 -3.82
N ALA A 63 -7.98 -10.11 -4.27
CA ALA A 63 -6.56 -10.36 -4.17
C ALA A 63 -5.74 -9.35 -4.99
N ALA A 64 -6.24 -8.96 -6.16
CA ALA A 64 -5.65 -7.92 -7.00
C ALA A 64 -5.72 -6.54 -6.34
N LEU A 65 -6.87 -6.16 -5.76
CA LEU A 65 -7.03 -4.89 -5.05
C LEU A 65 -6.08 -4.79 -3.86
N VAL A 66 -6.01 -5.84 -3.04
CA VAL A 66 -5.07 -5.90 -1.91
C VAL A 66 -3.64 -5.86 -2.40
N GLY A 67 -3.29 -6.60 -3.46
CA GLY A 67 -1.98 -6.52 -4.09
C GLY A 67 -1.59 -5.09 -4.51
N ILE A 68 -2.52 -4.34 -5.13
CA ILE A 68 -2.30 -2.95 -5.56
C ILE A 68 -2.10 -2.03 -4.36
N LEU A 69 -2.98 -2.10 -3.34
CA LEU A 69 -2.90 -1.25 -2.17
C LEU A 69 -1.64 -1.52 -1.35
N CYS A 70 -1.27 -2.80 -1.23
CA CYS A 70 -0.05 -3.21 -0.56
C CYS A 70 1.20 -2.79 -1.35
N GLY A 71 1.18 -2.88 -2.68
CA GLY A 71 2.25 -2.35 -3.54
C GLY A 71 2.46 -0.85 -3.38
N LYS A 72 1.37 -0.07 -3.28
CA LYS A 72 1.43 1.38 -3.02
C LYS A 72 2.09 1.69 -1.67
N ILE A 73 1.71 0.97 -0.62
CA ILE A 73 2.26 1.16 0.73
C ILE A 73 3.74 0.78 0.77
N LEU A 74 4.12 -0.38 0.23
CA LEU A 74 5.51 -0.84 0.21
C LEU A 74 6.40 0.10 -0.61
N GLY A 75 5.94 0.52 -1.79
CA GLY A 75 6.68 1.46 -2.62
C GLY A 75 6.86 2.83 -1.95
N PHE A 76 5.87 3.29 -1.18
CA PHE A 76 5.98 4.52 -0.41
C PHE A 76 7.01 4.41 0.73
N GLU A 77 6.97 3.35 1.53
CA GLU A 77 7.96 3.15 2.60
C GLU A 77 9.38 2.96 2.03
N GLU A 78 9.55 2.19 0.95
CA GLU A 78 10.84 2.04 0.28
C GLU A 78 11.37 3.38 -0.26
N ALA A 79 10.49 4.19 -0.86
CA ALA A 79 10.87 5.53 -1.32
C ALA A 79 11.25 6.45 -0.16
N LYS A 80 10.54 6.36 0.96
CA LYS A 80 10.82 7.14 2.17
C LYS A 80 12.16 6.76 2.79
N ASP A 81 12.46 5.48 2.95
CA ASP A 81 13.74 4.99 3.47
C ASP A 81 14.91 5.45 2.58
N LYS A 82 14.72 5.40 1.26
CA LYS A 82 15.71 5.86 0.29
C LYS A 82 15.98 7.37 0.39
N ILE A 83 14.92 8.17 0.52
CA ILE A 83 15.05 9.62 0.74
C ILE A 83 15.75 9.92 2.06
N GLU A 84 15.42 9.19 3.13
CA GLU A 84 16.06 9.38 4.44
C GLU A 84 17.56 9.07 4.38
N LEU A 85 17.95 7.99 3.68
CA LEU A 85 19.34 7.65 3.46
C LEU A 85 20.07 8.73 2.65
N ASP A 86 19.49 9.18 1.54
CA ASP A 86 20.04 10.25 0.70
C ASP A 86 20.27 11.55 1.49
N ILE A 87 19.33 11.91 2.37
CA ILE A 87 19.46 13.10 3.24
C ILE A 87 20.60 12.90 4.24
N LYS A 88 20.68 11.72 4.89
CA LYS A 88 21.76 11.40 5.84
C LYS A 88 23.13 11.48 5.17
N GLU A 89 23.27 10.94 3.97
CA GLU A 89 24.53 11.01 3.21
C GLU A 89 24.90 12.44 2.82
N LYS A 90 23.93 13.24 2.34
CA LYS A 90 24.16 14.66 2.02
C LYS A 90 24.60 15.46 3.24
N LEU A 91 23.94 15.26 4.39
CA LEU A 91 24.32 15.91 5.64
C LEU A 91 25.71 15.47 6.10
N PHE A 92 25.98 14.16 6.10
CA PHE A 92 27.29 13.64 6.49
C PHE A 92 28.42 14.22 5.62
N ASN A 93 28.22 14.26 4.30
CA ASN A 93 29.18 14.83 3.36
C ASN A 93 29.37 16.35 3.58
N ALA A 94 28.28 17.10 3.82
CA ALA A 94 28.36 18.53 4.11
C ALA A 94 29.14 18.80 5.40
N PHE A 95 28.90 18.04 6.48
CA PHE A 95 29.63 18.18 7.74
C PHE A 95 31.08 17.68 7.67
N LYS A 96 31.38 16.68 6.84
CA LYS A 96 32.74 16.20 6.60
C LYS A 96 33.56 17.20 5.79
N ASN A 97 32.96 17.86 4.81
CA ASN A 97 33.61 18.85 3.95
C ASN A 97 33.69 20.26 4.56
N ASN A 98 32.92 20.55 5.63
CA ASN A 98 32.96 21.81 6.36
C ASN A 98 33.89 21.82 7.59
N ARG A 99 34.77 20.82 7.77
CA ARG A 99 35.77 20.89 8.84
C ARG A 99 36.89 21.85 8.41
N PRO A 100 37.10 23.00 9.09
CA PRO A 100 38.31 23.77 8.88
C PRO A 100 39.47 22.94 9.46
N PHE A 101 40.52 22.76 8.65
CA PHE A 101 41.80 22.26 9.14
C PHE A 101 42.41 23.24 10.15
#